data_AF-I4D4R3-F1
#
_entry.id   AF-I4D4R3-F1
#
_cell.length_a   1.000
_cell.length_b   1.000
_cell.length_c   1.000
_cell.angle_alpha   90.00
_cell.angle_beta   90.00
_cell.angle_gamma   90.00
#
_symmetry.space_group_name_H-M   'P 1'
#
loop_
_entity.id
_entity.type
_entity.pdbx_description
1 polymer ?
#
loop_
_entity_poly.entity_id
_entity_poly.type
_entity_poly.pdbx_seq_one_letter_code
_entity_poly.pdbx_strand_id
1 'polypeptide(L)'
;MSLDQRTTTLARISAAVACNALASLRVAITEALEMGLETSEIQEAISLATEIQQQPITHMTHLAEQLLREPKKKSHEHSADCGCGCHHA
;
A
#
# COMPACT_ATOMS: atom_id res chain seq x y z
N MET A 1 -18.54 -16.55 14.66
CA MET A 1 -17.89 -15.69 15.68
C MET A 1 -18.28 -14.26 15.40
N SER A 2 -18.80 -13.52 16.39
CA SER A 2 -19.03 -12.08 16.28
C SER A 2 -17.88 -11.36 16.99
N LEU A 3 -17.36 -10.30 16.37
CA LEU A 3 -16.45 -9.39 17.05
C LEU A 3 -17.25 -8.56 18.07
N ASP A 4 -16.62 -8.21 19.19
CA ASP A 4 -17.20 -7.21 20.09
C ASP A 4 -17.18 -5.82 19.44
N GLN A 5 -17.97 -4.93 20.01
CA GLN A 5 -18.21 -3.59 19.46
C GLN A 5 -16.93 -2.74 19.45
N ARG A 6 -16.05 -2.92 20.46
CA ARG A 6 -14.79 -2.21 20.55
C ARG A 6 -13.85 -2.63 19.42
N THR A 7 -13.65 -3.92 19.19
CA THR A 7 -12.85 -4.41 18.07
C THR A 7 -13.43 -3.99 16.72
N THR A 8 -14.76 -4.01 16.57
CA THR A 8 -15.44 -3.56 15.35
C THR A 8 -15.20 -2.08 15.06
N THR A 9 -15.23 -1.22 16.07
CA THR A 9 -15.00 0.22 15.92
C THR A 9 -13.54 0.52 15.60
N LEU A 10 -12.58 -0.12 16.27
CA LEU A 10 -11.16 0.03 15.95
C LEU A 10 -10.83 -0.41 14.52
N ALA A 11 -11.41 -1.53 14.08
CA ALA A 11 -11.27 -2.00 12.69
C ALA A 11 -11.83 -1.00 11.67
N ARG A 12 -12.98 -0.35 11.98
CA ARG A 12 -13.55 0.71 11.12
C ARG A 12 -12.65 1.94 11.06
N ILE A 13 -12.05 2.34 12.17
CA ILE A 13 -11.06 3.45 12.19
C ILE A 13 -9.89 3.12 11.28
N SER A 14 -9.27 1.94 11.44
CA SER A 14 -8.14 1.52 10.61
C SER A 14 -8.49 1.46 9.12
N ALA A 15 -9.67 0.91 8.77
CA ALA A 15 -10.14 0.87 7.39
C ALA A 15 -10.35 2.28 6.80
N ALA A 16 -10.95 3.19 7.58
CA ALA A 16 -11.18 4.55 7.14
C ALA A 16 -9.87 5.32 6.89
N VAL A 17 -8.86 5.13 7.75
CA VAL A 17 -7.50 5.67 7.54
C VAL A 17 -6.89 5.09 6.27
N ALA A 18 -6.82 3.76 6.14
CA ALA A 18 -6.21 3.10 4.99
C ALA A 18 -6.81 3.55 3.65
N CYS A 19 -8.12 3.81 3.61
CA CYS A 19 -8.84 4.26 2.43
C CYS A 19 -8.93 5.79 2.26
N ASN A 20 -8.31 6.61 3.13
CA ASN A 20 -8.46 8.07 3.14
C ASN A 20 -9.94 8.54 3.20
N ALA A 21 -10.81 7.76 3.85
CA ALA A 21 -12.24 8.03 3.93
C ALA A 21 -12.56 8.98 5.10
N LEU A 22 -12.25 10.27 4.95
CA LEU A 22 -12.31 11.27 6.03
C LEU A 22 -13.68 11.36 6.72
N ALA A 23 -14.78 11.28 5.96
CA ALA A 23 -16.13 11.31 6.53
C ALA A 23 -16.38 10.10 7.44
N SER A 24 -15.99 8.91 6.99
CA SER A 24 -16.10 7.66 7.76
C SER A 24 -15.18 7.66 8.98
N LEU A 25 -13.97 8.22 8.84
CA LEU A 25 -13.02 8.34 9.94
C LEU A 25 -13.58 9.22 11.06
N ARG A 26 -14.19 10.35 10.70
CA ARG A 26 -14.84 11.24 11.68
C ARG A 26 -15.92 10.52 12.46
N VAL A 27 -16.82 9.81 11.78
CA VAL A 27 -17.92 9.07 12.43
C VAL A 27 -17.35 7.98 13.35
N ALA A 28 -16.41 7.18 12.87
CA ALA A 28 -15.84 6.07 13.65
C ALA A 28 -15.08 6.54 14.90
N ILE A 29 -14.35 7.67 14.82
CA ILE A 29 -13.67 8.26 15.98
C ILE A 29 -14.69 8.79 17.00
N THR A 30 -15.74 9.48 16.55
CA THR A 30 -16.81 9.96 17.46
C THR A 30 -17.46 8.80 18.19
N GLU A 31 -17.83 7.73 17.49
CA GLU A 31 -18.39 6.52 18.11
C GLU A 31 -17.42 5.87 19.11
N ALA A 32 -16.12 5.82 18.79
CA ALA A 32 -15.11 5.28 19.70
C ALA A 32 -15.02 6.07 21.01
N LEU A 33 -15.02 7.40 20.92
CA LEU A 33 -14.97 8.29 22.08
C LEU A 33 -16.25 8.17 22.93
N GLU A 34 -17.42 8.08 22.29
CA GLU A 34 -18.71 7.89 22.98
C GLU A 34 -18.79 6.55 23.72
N MET A 35 -18.11 5.51 23.20
CA MET A 35 -17.98 4.21 23.86
C MET A 35 -16.95 4.21 25.02
N GLY A 36 -16.24 5.32 25.22
CA GLY A 36 -15.21 5.43 26.27
C GLY A 36 -13.89 4.75 25.93
N LEU A 37 -13.56 4.59 24.64
CA LEU A 37 -12.20 4.16 24.26
C LEU A 37 -11.21 5.27 24.61
N GLU A 38 -10.04 4.85 25.09
CA GLU A 38 -8.97 5.78 25.39
C GLU A 38 -8.41 6.39 24.11
N THR A 39 -8.03 7.66 24.18
CA THR A 39 -7.49 8.37 23.00
C THR A 39 -6.20 7.72 22.50
N SER A 40 -5.40 7.13 23.39
CA SER A 40 -4.18 6.38 23.04
C SER A 40 -4.48 5.18 22.15
N GLU A 41 -5.57 4.47 22.39
CA GLU A 41 -5.96 3.27 21.63
C GLU A 41 -6.41 3.64 20.21
N ILE A 42 -7.15 4.76 20.10
CA ILE A 42 -7.53 5.35 18.81
C ILE A 42 -6.28 5.78 18.04
N GLN A 43 -5.34 6.46 18.72
CA GLN A 43 -4.09 6.94 18.13
C GLN A 43 -3.21 5.79 17.62
N GLU A 44 -3.14 4.68 18.35
CA GLU A 44 -2.40 3.48 17.96
C GLU A 44 -3.01 2.85 16.70
N ALA A 45 -4.34 2.71 16.65
CA ALA A 45 -5.04 2.18 15.47
C ALA A 45 -4.84 3.05 14.22
N ILE A 46 -4.81 4.39 14.39
CA ILE A 46 -4.52 5.34 13.30
C ILE A 46 -3.06 5.21 12.84
N SER A 47 -2.11 5.17 13.78
CA SER A 47 -0.68 5.07 13.48
C SER A 47 -0.39 3.80 12.67
N LEU A 48 -0.86 2.65 13.15
CA LEU A 48 -0.68 1.37 12.46
C LEU A 48 -1.31 1.37 11.07
N ALA A 49 -2.53 1.87 10.93
CA ALA A 49 -3.20 1.95 9.62
C ALA A 49 -2.48 2.89 8.65
N THR A 50 -1.87 3.97 9.16
CA THR A 50 -1.06 4.90 8.37
C THR A 50 0.22 4.23 7.87
N GLU A 51 0.92 3.48 8.73
CA GLU A 51 2.11 2.71 8.33
C GLU A 51 1.77 1.72 7.21
N ILE A 52 0.67 0.98 7.36
CA ILE A 52 0.17 0.05 6.33
C ILE A 52 -0.17 0.80 5.05
N GLN A 53 -0.78 1.98 5.12
CA GLN A 53 -1.11 2.79 3.95
C GLN A 53 0.15 3.27 3.20
N GLN A 54 1.22 3.63 3.91
CA GLN A 54 2.43 4.19 3.31
C GLN A 54 3.31 3.13 2.63
N GLN A 55 3.25 1.87 3.05
CA GLN A 55 4.04 0.78 2.45
C GLN A 55 3.73 0.58 0.93
N PRO A 56 2.47 0.45 0.48
CA PRO A 56 2.13 0.34 -0.94
C PRO A 56 2.54 1.57 -1.77
N ILE A 57 2.47 2.77 -1.19
CA ILE A 57 2.78 4.02 -1.89
C ILE A 57 4.21 4.00 -2.41
N THR A 58 5.15 3.47 -1.63
CA THR A 58 6.56 3.35 -2.04
C THR A 58 6.71 2.41 -3.24
N HIS A 59 6.05 1.25 -3.23
CA HIS A 59 6.12 0.29 -4.34
C HIS A 59 5.43 0.81 -5.61
N MET A 60 4.27 1.44 -5.47
CA MET A 60 3.54 2.03 -6.59
C MET A 60 4.30 3.18 -7.21
N THR A 61 4.92 4.03 -6.40
CA THR A 61 5.76 5.14 -6.88
C THR A 61 6.97 4.60 -7.63
N HIS A 62 7.65 3.60 -7.08
CA HIS A 62 8.79 2.98 -7.74
C HIS A 62 8.41 2.34 -9.10
N LEU A 63 7.30 1.60 -9.15
CA LEU A 63 6.80 1.02 -10.39
C LEU A 63 6.41 2.10 -11.41
N ALA A 64 5.72 3.15 -10.98
CA ALA A 64 5.35 4.26 -11.85
C ALA A 64 6.60 4.93 -12.45
N GLU A 65 7.63 5.19 -11.64
CA GLU A 65 8.92 5.71 -12.12
C GLU A 65 9.61 4.78 -13.11
N GLN A 66 9.58 3.46 -12.88
CA GLN A 66 10.15 2.48 -13.81
C GLN A 66 9.43 2.51 -15.16
N LEU A 67 8.10 2.55 -15.16
CA LEU A 67 7.29 2.54 -16.38
C LEU A 67 7.37 3.87 -17.15
N LEU A 68 7.52 4.99 -16.45
CA LEU A 68 7.63 6.33 -17.05
C LEU A 68 9.05 6.64 -17.56
N ARG A 69 10.08 5.90 -17.14
CA ARG A 69 11.40 5.98 -17.77
C ARG A 69 11.31 5.29 -19.14
N GLU A 70 11.38 6.07 -20.22
CA GLU A 70 11.59 5.52 -21.55
C GLU A 70 12.84 4.62 -21.52
N PRO A 71 12.78 3.36 -22.00
CA PRO A 71 13.99 2.65 -22.30
C PRO A 71 14.67 3.44 -23.41
N LYS A 72 15.85 4.03 -23.14
CA LYS A 72 16.78 4.35 -24.22
C LYS A 72 16.96 3.03 -24.96
N LYS A 73 16.32 2.89 -26.13
CA LYS A 73 16.60 1.82 -27.07
C LYS A 73 18.11 1.82 -27.23
N LYS A 74 18.79 0.85 -26.61
CA LYS A 74 20.11 0.49 -27.08
C LYS A 74 19.83 -0.04 -28.47
N SER A 75 20.25 0.71 -29.49
CA SER A 75 20.34 0.16 -30.83
C SER A 75 21.17 -1.11 -30.69
N HIS A 76 20.51 -2.26 -30.81
CA HIS A 76 21.23 -3.50 -31.01
C HIS A 76 21.89 -3.34 -32.37
N GLU A 77 23.16 -2.95 -32.39
CA GLU A 77 24.00 -3.22 -33.54
C GLU A 77 24.11 -4.74 -33.60
N HIS A 78 23.54 -5.32 -34.66
CA HIS A 78 23.83 -6.70 -35.02
C HIS A 78 25.31 -6.75 -35.41
N SER A 79 26.20 -7.00 -34.44
CA SER A 79 27.53 -7.46 -34.80
C SER A 79 27.39 -8.87 -35.36
N ALA A 80 28.08 -9.15 -36.45
CA ALA A 80 28.03 -10.40 -37.20
C ALA A 80 28.73 -11.57 -36.47
N ASP A 81 28.87 -11.50 -35.14
CA ASP A 81 29.75 -12.38 -34.36
C ASP A 81 29.02 -13.09 -33.21
N CYS A 82 27.76 -13.47 -33.46
CA CYS A 82 27.05 -14.41 -32.61
C CYS A 82 27.54 -15.84 -32.92
N GLY A 83 28.66 -16.22 -32.29
CA GLY A 83 29.16 -17.59 -32.24
C GLY A 83 28.25 -18.49 -31.40
N CYS A 84 27.03 -18.74 -31.86
CA CYS A 84 26.22 -19.84 -31.37
C CYS A 84 26.62 -21.10 -32.14
N GLY A 85 27.39 -21.96 -31.49
CA GLY A 85 27.84 -23.24 -32.01
C GLY A 85 26.65 -24.11 -32.46
N CYS A 86 26.58 -24.36 -33.76
CA CYS A 86 25.79 -25.43 -34.34
C CYS A 86 26.72 -26.62 -34.60
N HIS A 87 26.71 -27.60 -33.68
CA HIS A 87 27.12 -28.96 -33.98
C HIS A 87 26.12 -29.57 -34.95
N HIS A 88 26.51 -29.85 -36.19
CA HIS A 88 25.93 -30.92 -37.00
C HIS A 88 26.93 -31.40 -38.06
N ALA A 89 27.08 -32.72 -38.11
CA ALA A 89 27.87 -33.61 -38.99
C ALA A 89 29.35 -33.81 -38.62
#